data_AF-A0A7Y1Y976-F1
#
_entry.id   AF-A0A7Y1Y976-F1
#
_cell.length_a   1.000
_cell.length_b   1.000
_cell.length_c   1.000
_cell.angle_alpha   90.00
_cell.angle_beta   90.00
_cell.angle_gamma   90.00
#
_symmetry.space_group_name_H-M   'P 1'
#
loop_
_entity.id
_entity.type
_entity.pdbx_description
1 polymer ?
#
loop_
_entity_poly.entity_id
_entity_poly.type
_entity_poly.pdbx_seq_one_letter_code
_entity_poly.pdbx_strand_id
1 'polypeptide(L)'
;MTFASAGGSVHALDDISIDVRDGEFLSLIGPSGCGKSTMLRLIGDLLVPTAGSVTVRDKSARQARLDREYGMVFQSSTLLEWRKVAANV
;
A
#
# COMPACT_ATOMS: atom_id res chain seq x y z
N MET A 1 -6.33 9.40 6.27
CA MET A 1 -4.97 9.75 5.82
C MET A 1 -4.95 11.19 5.34
N THR A 2 -4.17 12.03 6.00
CA THR A 2 -4.08 13.46 5.69
C THR A 2 -2.66 13.84 5.31
N PHE A 3 -2.51 14.62 4.24
CA PHE A 3 -1.23 15.17 3.79
C PHE A 3 -1.23 16.69 3.97
N ALA A 4 -0.09 17.28 4.32
CA ALA A 4 0.08 18.72 4.28
C ALA A 4 0.34 19.19 2.85
N SER A 5 -0.33 20.27 2.41
CA SER A 5 -0.11 20.93 1.13
C SER A 5 -0.02 22.45 1.32
N ALA A 6 0.54 23.17 0.34
CA ALA A 6 0.72 24.63 0.40
C ALA A 6 -0.59 25.41 0.60
N GLY A 7 -1.74 24.83 0.23
CA GLY A 7 -3.07 25.40 0.42
C GLY A 7 -3.85 24.85 1.63
N GLY A 8 -3.22 24.05 2.50
CA GLY A 8 -3.87 23.41 3.64
C GLY A 8 -3.75 21.88 3.65
N SER A 9 -4.41 21.22 4.61
CA SER A 9 -4.42 19.76 4.73
C SER A 9 -5.33 19.12 3.68
N VAL A 10 -4.83 18.11 2.97
CA VAL A 10 -5.58 17.31 1.98
C VAL A 10 -5.90 15.94 2.57
N HIS A 11 -7.18 15.62 2.67
CA HIS A 11 -7.66 14.29 3.05
C HIS A 11 -7.62 13.36 1.83
N ALA A 12 -6.65 12.45 1.79
CA ALA A 12 -6.51 11.50 0.68
C ALA A 12 -7.32 10.23 0.87
N LEU A 13 -7.59 9.87 2.12
CA LEU A 13 -8.47 8.76 2.51
C LEU A 13 -9.19 9.19 3.78
N ASP A 14 -10.48 8.95 3.85
CA ASP A 14 -11.29 9.26 5.00
C ASP A 14 -12.19 8.08 5.34
N ASP A 15 -12.25 7.74 6.62
CA ASP A 15 -13.04 6.64 7.22
C ASP A 15 -13.19 5.37 6.35
N ILE A 16 -12.08 4.66 6.14
CA ILE A 16 -12.07 3.41 5.34
C ILE A 16 -12.02 2.21 6.28
N SER A 17 -13.00 1.31 6.14
CA SER A 17 -13.03 0.00 6.80
C SER A 17 -13.14 -1.11 5.77
N ILE A 18 -12.11 -1.94 5.66
CA ILE A 18 -12.01 -3.04 4.69
C ILE A 18 -11.42 -4.26 5.39
N ASP A 19 -12.02 -5.41 5.16
CA ASP A 19 -11.56 -6.73 5.58
C ASP A 19 -11.43 -7.62 4.34
N VAL A 20 -10.31 -8.32 4.21
CA VAL A 20 -10.02 -9.21 3.06
C VAL A 20 -9.62 -10.56 3.62
N ARG A 21 -10.36 -11.60 3.23
CA ARG A 21 -10.15 -12.96 3.73
C ARG A 21 -9.11 -13.69 2.90
N ASP A 22 -8.57 -14.76 3.47
CA ASP A 22 -7.64 -15.64 2.77
C ASP A 22 -8.27 -16.20 1.48
N GLY A 23 -7.55 -16.06 0.37
CA GLY A 23 -7.99 -16.48 -0.96
C GLY A 23 -8.93 -15.50 -1.67
N GLU A 24 -9.32 -14.39 -1.04
CA GLU A 24 -10.11 -13.35 -1.70
C GLU A 24 -9.25 -12.47 -2.60
N PHE A 25 -9.85 -12.06 -3.71
CA PHE A 25 -9.25 -11.10 -4.63
C PHE A 25 -10.02 -9.77 -4.56
N LEU A 26 -9.37 -8.74 -4.03
CA LEU A 26 -9.90 -7.38 -3.95
C LEU A 26 -9.33 -6.50 -5.06
N SER A 27 -10.18 -5.76 -5.76
CA SER A 27 -9.77 -4.74 -6.74
C SER A 27 -10.23 -3.35 -6.31
N LEU A 28 -9.34 -2.36 -6.39
CA LEU A 28 -9.63 -0.95 -6.09
C LEU A 28 -9.85 -0.17 -7.39
N ILE A 29 -11.08 0.30 -7.61
CA ILE A 29 -11.46 1.06 -8.81
C ILE A 29 -11.88 2.48 -8.42
N GLY A 30 -11.45 3.47 -9.20
CA GLY A 30 -11.87 4.86 -9.04
C GLY A 30 -11.04 5.83 -9.87
N PRO A 31 -11.48 7.10 -10.02
CA PRO A 31 -10.81 8.13 -10.81
C PRO A 31 -9.37 8.40 -10.39
N SER A 32 -8.56 9.05 -11.24
CA SER A 32 -7.24 9.51 -10.82
C SER A 32 -7.33 10.43 -9.60
N GLY A 33 -6.40 10.31 -8.66
CA GLY A 33 -6.38 11.12 -7.43
C GLY A 33 -7.29 10.65 -6.29
N CYS A 34 -8.15 9.64 -6.47
CA CYS A 34 -9.08 9.18 -5.42
C CYS A 34 -8.44 8.36 -4.27
N GLY A 35 -7.11 8.39 -4.13
CA GLY A 35 -6.43 7.75 -2.99
C GLY A 35 -6.03 6.27 -3.13
N LYS A 36 -6.30 5.60 -4.25
CA LYS A 36 -5.95 4.16 -4.46
C LYS A 36 -4.49 3.83 -4.14
N SER A 37 -3.56 4.53 -4.77
CA SER A 37 -2.12 4.29 -4.56
C SER A 37 -1.69 4.64 -3.13
N THR A 38 -2.34 5.61 -2.50
CA THR A 38 -2.13 5.91 -1.07
C THR A 38 -2.57 4.74 -0.20
N MET A 39 -3.72 4.14 -0.50
CA MET A 39 -4.25 3.00 0.23
C MET A 39 -3.33 1.77 0.10
N LEU A 40 -2.90 1.44 -1.12
CA LEU A 40 -1.94 0.34 -1.35
C LEU A 40 -0.60 0.58 -0.62
N ARG A 41 -0.13 1.83 -0.57
CA ARG A 41 1.09 2.18 0.18
C ARG A 41 0.92 2.08 1.70
N LEU A 42 -0.27 2.35 2.24
CA LEU A 42 -0.55 2.14 3.67
C LEU A 42 -0.56 0.65 4.01
N ILE A 43 -1.21 -0.18 3.17
CA ILE A 43 -1.21 -1.64 3.33
C ILE A 43 0.20 -2.19 3.28
N GLY A 44 1.02 -1.68 2.36
CA GLY A 44 2.41 -2.08 2.18
C GLY A 44 3.41 -1.54 3.20
N ASP A 45 2.97 -0.88 4.28
CA ASP A 45 3.85 -0.22 5.26
C ASP A 45 4.86 0.77 4.61
N LEU A 46 4.47 1.43 3.53
CA LEU A 46 5.25 2.51 2.88
C LEU A 46 4.86 3.90 3.38
N LEU A 47 3.69 4.01 4.02
CA LEU A 47 3.19 5.21 4.65
C LEU A 47 2.70 4.86 6.05
N VAL A 48 2.94 5.75 7.00
CA VAL A 48 2.38 5.65 8.35
C VAL A 48 1.00 6.31 8.34
N PRO A 49 -0.07 5.63 8.78
CA PRO A 49 -1.39 6.23 8.86
C PRO A 49 -1.41 7.37 9.89
N THR A 50 -2.10 8.46 9.58
CA THR A 50 -2.33 9.56 10.52
C THR A 50 -3.29 9.19 11.65
N ALA A 51 -4.16 8.19 11.42
CA ALA A 51 -5.11 7.64 12.37
C ALA A 51 -5.53 6.22 11.95
N GLY A 52 -6.01 5.41 12.88
CA GLY A 52 -6.39 4.02 12.63
C GLY A 52 -5.21 3.07 12.58
N SER A 53 -5.42 1.86 12.06
CA SER A 53 -4.38 0.83 11.95
C SER A 53 -4.61 -0.06 10.74
N VAL A 54 -3.53 -0.73 10.30
CA VAL A 54 -3.58 -1.75 9.23
C VAL A 54 -2.91 -3.01 9.73
N THR A 55 -3.61 -4.13 9.60
CA THR A 55 -3.13 -5.45 10.01
C THR A 55 -3.13 -6.42 8.83
N VAL A 56 -2.16 -7.33 8.81
CA VAL A 56 -2.04 -8.43 7.86
C VAL A 56 -1.76 -9.69 8.67
N ARG A 57 -2.61 -10.72 8.55
CA ARG A 57 -2.50 -11.99 9.29
C ARG A 57 -2.27 -11.78 10.80
N ASP A 58 -3.14 -10.98 11.40
CA ASP A 58 -3.12 -10.62 12.83
C ASP A 58 -1.86 -9.89 13.32
N LYS A 59 -1.01 -9.41 12.40
CA LYS A 59 0.18 -8.61 12.69
C LYS A 59 -0.01 -7.20 12.17
N SER A 60 0.69 -6.23 12.75
CA SER A 60 0.80 -4.90 12.13
C SER A 60 1.39 -5.01 10.72
N ALA A 61 0.97 -4.15 9.79
CA ALA A 61 1.52 -4.09 8.44
C ALA A 61 3.07 -4.01 8.42
N ARG A 62 3.65 -3.31 9.39
CA ARG A 62 5.10 -3.22 9.61
C ARG A 62 5.74 -4.55 9.94
N GLN A 63 5.18 -5.29 10.91
CA GLN A 63 5.74 -6.58 11.29
C GLN A 63 5.61 -7.59 10.14
N ALA A 64 4.45 -7.64 9.48
CA ALA A 64 4.24 -8.50 8.33
C ALA A 64 5.20 -8.19 7.15
N ARG A 65 5.59 -6.91 6.96
CA ARG A 65 6.63 -6.52 6.00
C ARG A 65 8.00 -7.05 6.38
N LEU A 66 8.39 -6.90 7.64
CA LEU A 66 9.69 -7.39 8.15
C LEU A 66 9.78 -8.91 8.03
N ASP A 67 8.68 -9.61 8.30
CA ASP A 67 8.54 -11.07 8.18
C ASP A 67 8.39 -11.54 6.72
N ARG A 68 8.30 -10.61 5.76
CA ARG A 68 8.15 -10.86 4.31
C ARG A 68 6.91 -11.69 3.96
N GLU A 69 5.81 -11.47 4.68
CA GLU A 69 4.57 -12.22 4.47
C GLU A 69 3.77 -11.77 3.24
N TYR A 70 4.07 -10.59 2.70
CA TYR A 70 3.50 -10.07 1.48
C TYR A 70 4.58 -9.34 0.65
N GLY A 71 4.32 -9.23 -0.64
CA GLY A 71 5.11 -8.42 -1.58
C GLY A 71 4.24 -7.36 -2.25
N MET A 72 4.86 -6.26 -2.67
CA MET A 72 4.21 -5.28 -3.54
C MET A 72 4.81 -5.32 -4.93
N VAL A 73 3.94 -5.21 -5.93
CA VAL A 73 4.31 -5.04 -7.31
C VAL A 73 3.91 -3.62 -7.73
N PHE A 74 4.89 -2.83 -8.18
CA PHE A 74 4.66 -1.46 -8.61
C PHE A 74 4.28 -1.39 -10.08
N GLN A 75 3.56 -0.34 -10.48
CA GLN A 75 3.20 -0.10 -11.89
C GLN A 75 4.43 0.06 -12.80
N SER A 76 5.51 0.63 -12.27
CA SER A 76 6.78 0.75 -12.98
C SER A 76 7.70 -0.41 -12.57
N SER A 77 8.33 -1.03 -13.57
CA SER A 77 9.29 -2.10 -13.35
C SER A 77 10.51 -1.59 -12.60
N THR A 78 10.86 -2.24 -11.49
CA THR A 78 12.10 -1.98 -10.74
C THR A 78 13.20 -2.94 -11.18
N LEU A 79 13.34 -3.12 -12.50
CA LEU A 79 14.35 -4.02 -13.06
C LEU A 79 15.74 -3.40 -12.95
N LEU A 80 16.71 -4.23 -12.62
CA LEU A 80 18.13 -3.91 -12.68
C LEU A 80 18.59 -4.18 -14.11
N GLU A 81 18.71 -3.11 -14.90
CA GLU A 81 19.01 -3.17 -16.35
C GLU A 81 20.31 -3.93 -16.67
N TRP A 82 21.25 -3.94 -15.72
CA TRP A 82 22.53 -4.62 -15.85
C TRP A 82 22.48 -6.13 -15.48
N ARG A 83 21.33 -6.66 -15.04
CA ARG A 83 21.19 -8.07 -14.65
C ARG A 83 20.40 -8.86 -15.71
N LYS A 84 20.73 -10.15 -15.85
CA LYS A 84 19.92 -11.10 -16.61
C LYS A 84 18.51 -11.21 -16.02
N VAL A 85 17.51 -11.57 -16.84
CA VAL A 85 16.10 -11.72 -16.41
C VAL A 85 15.96 -12.62 -15.19
N ALA A 86 16.55 -13.82 -15.20
CA ALA A 86 16.47 -14.76 -14.08
C ALA A 86 17.12 -14.24 -12.78
N ALA A 87 18.00 -13.25 -12.89
CA ALA A 87 18.63 -12.61 -11.74
C ALA A 87 17.85 -11.39 -11.24
N ASN A 88 16.78 -10.97 -11.94
CA ASN A 88 15.88 -9.90 -11.52
C ASN A 88 14.67 -10.41 -10.72
N VAL A 89 14.47 -11.73 -10.62
CA VAL A 89 13.36 -12.40 -9.94
C VAL A 89 13.84 -13.01 -8.63
#